data_AF-W6MNN9-F1
#
_entry.id   AF-W6MNN9-F1
#
_cell.length_a   1.000
_cell.length_b   1.000
_cell.length_c   1.000
_cell.angle_alpha   90.00
_cell.angle_beta   90.00
_cell.angle_gamma   90.00
#
_symmetry.space_group_name_H-M   'P 1'
#
loop_
_entity.id
_entity.type
_entity.pdbx_description
1 polymer ?
#
loop_
_entity_poly.entity_id
_entity_poly.type
_entity_poly.pdbx_seq_one_letter_code
_entity_poly.pdbx_strand_id
1 'polypeptide(L)' 'FQFHINAICLPSPGQQFYGVTRCFSTGWGKDAFDGGVYQAILKKVDLPVVDRPKSASWSAPSTVSTR' A
#
# COMPACT_ATOMS: atom_id res chain seq x y z
N PHE A 1 28.30 4.31 3.74
CA PHE A 1 26.93 3.77 3.85
C PHE A 1 25.95 4.94 3.91
N GLN A 2 24.94 4.98 3.05
CA GLN A 2 23.92 6.04 3.01
C GLN A 2 22.67 5.56 3.75
N PHE A 3 22.21 6.27 4.78
CA PHE A 3 21.09 5.81 5.63
C PHE A 3 19.74 5.75 4.90
N HIS A 4 19.60 6.46 3.78
CA HIS A 4 18.36 6.55 3.00
C HIS A 4 18.29 5.60 1.80
N ILE A 5 19.29 4.70 1.62
CA ILE A 5 19.30 3.70 0.55
C ILE A 5 19.52 2.33 1.19
N ASN A 6 18.50 1.48 1.14
CA ASN A 6 18.57 0.09 1.59
C ASN A 6 17.70 -0.81 0.71
N ALA A 7 18.06 -2.09 0.64
CA ALA A 7 17.27 -3.10 -0.06
C ALA A 7 16.06 -3.55 0.78
N ILE A 8 14.99 -3.94 0.09
CA ILE A 8 13.83 -4.59 0.73
C ILE A 8 14.14 -6.06 0.99
N CYS A 9 13.64 -6.61 2.09
CA CYS A 9 13.72 -8.04 2.37
C CYS A 9 12.76 -8.82 1.45
N LEU A 10 13.18 -10.02 1.04
CA LEU A 10 12.30 -10.96 0.37
C LEU A 10 11.50 -11.78 1.40
N PRO A 11 10.24 -12.15 1.10
CA PRO A 11 9.48 -13.05 1.94
C PRO A 11 10.06 -14.47 1.90
N SER A 12 9.87 -15.24 2.96
CA SER A 12 10.24 -16.66 2.97
C SER A 12 9.33 -17.46 2.01
N PRO A 13 9.83 -18.56 1.41
CA PRO A 13 9.00 -19.43 0.59
C PRO A 13 7.75 -19.90 1.35
N GLY A 14 6.58 -19.70 0.76
CA GLY A 14 5.30 -20.08 1.37
C GLY A 14 4.81 -19.15 2.49
N GLN A 15 5.49 -18.04 2.78
CA GLN A 15 5.02 -17.07 3.77
C GLN A 15 3.64 -16.51 3.38
N GLN A 16 2.70 -16.59 4.33
CA GLN A 16 1.34 -16.09 4.18
C GLN A 16 1.15 -14.81 4.98
N PHE A 17 0.39 -13.86 4.42
CA PHE A 17 0.17 -12.53 5.01
C PHE A 17 -1.30 -12.29 5.43
N TYR A 18 -2.11 -13.35 5.50
CA TYR A 18 -3.57 -13.28 5.70
C TYR A 18 -4.02 -12.64 7.03
N GLY A 19 -5.26 -12.13 7.04
CA GLY A 19 -5.98 -11.73 8.26
C GLY A 19 -5.61 -10.38 8.87
N VAL A 20 -4.44 -10.27 9.50
CA VAL A 20 -4.08 -9.16 10.43
C VAL A 20 -2.83 -8.39 9.99
N THR A 21 -2.18 -8.78 8.89
CA THR A 21 -0.99 -8.06 8.41
C THR A 21 -1.41 -6.71 7.86
N ARG A 22 -0.94 -5.64 8.50
CA ARG A 22 -0.97 -4.27 8.00
C ARG A 22 0.25 -4.05 7.13
N CYS A 23 0.04 -3.62 5.89
CA CYS A 23 1.08 -3.33 4.92
C CYS A 23 1.14 -1.83 4.64
N PHE A 24 2.25 -1.40 4.07
CA PHE A 24 2.41 -0.02 3.62
C PHE A 24 2.60 0.02 2.12
N SER A 25 1.87 0.93 1.47
CA SER A 25 2.12 1.32 0.09
C SER A 25 2.71 2.73 0.09
N THR A 26 3.75 2.96 -0.70
CA THR A 26 4.42 4.25 -0.79
C THR A 26 4.54 4.69 -2.24
N GLY A 27 4.43 5.99 -2.50
CA GLY A 27 4.64 6.53 -3.85
C GLY A 27 4.37 8.02 -3.98
N TRP A 28 4.53 8.51 -5.20
CA TRP A 28 4.32 9.90 -5.62
C TRP A 28 3.12 10.06 -6.57
N GLY A 29 2.24 9.05 -6.63
CA GLY A 29 1.07 9.04 -7.51
C GLY A 29 0.11 10.20 -7.24
N LYS A 30 -0.94 10.31 -8.08
CA LYS A 30 -2.00 11.29 -7.86
C LYS A 30 -2.77 10.99 -6.58
N ASP A 31 -3.29 12.04 -5.95
CA ASP A 31 -4.21 11.96 -4.82
C ASP A 31 -5.67 11.73 -5.22
N ALA A 32 -6.01 11.78 -6.50
CA ALA A 32 -7.32 11.46 -7.05
C ALA A 32 -7.21 10.73 -8.40
N PHE A 33 -8.22 9.94 -8.74
CA PHE A 33 -8.27 9.28 -10.05
C PHE A 33 -8.52 10.31 -11.16
N ASP A 34 -9.48 11.21 -10.96
CA ASP A 34 -9.82 12.29 -11.89
C ASP A 34 -9.41 13.65 -11.31
N GLY A 35 -8.71 14.47 -12.10
CA GLY A 35 -8.30 15.82 -11.67
C GLY A 35 -7.24 15.88 -10.56
N GLY A 36 -6.74 14.74 -10.06
CA GLY A 36 -5.74 14.69 -9.00
C GLY A 36 -4.35 15.20 -9.40
N VAL A 37 -3.58 15.59 -8.39
CA VAL A 37 -2.21 16.12 -8.55
C VAL A 37 -1.18 15.13 -8.01
N TYR A 38 -0.05 15.04 -8.72
CA TYR A 38 1.07 14.23 -8.28
C TYR A 38 1.71 14.82 -7.03
N GLN A 39 2.11 13.94 -6.12
CA GLN A 39 2.67 14.35 -4.85
C GLN A 39 4.16 14.68 -5.01
N ALA A 40 4.60 15.85 -4.56
CA ALA A 40 6.02 16.23 -4.59
C ALA A 40 6.85 15.55 -3.48
N ILE A 41 6.19 15.12 -2.41
CA ILE A 41 6.79 14.43 -1.25
C ILE A 41 6.27 13.00 -1.22
N LEU A 42 7.15 12.03 -0.99
CA LEU A 42 6.78 10.61 -0.90
C LEU A 42 5.70 10.41 0.15
N LYS A 43 4.58 9.80 -0.26
CA LYS A 43 3.48 9.46 0.65
C LYS A 43 3.54 7.99 1.03
N LYS A 44 2.94 7.67 2.18
CA LYS A 44 2.81 6.33 2.75
C LYS A 44 1.38 6.13 3.22
N VAL A 45 0.76 5.02 2.82
CA VAL A 45 -0.60 4.64 3.20
C VAL A 45 -0.57 3.27 3.87
N ASP A 46 -1.36 3.11 4.92
CA ASP A 46 -1.49 1.86 5.67
C ASP A 46 -2.76 1.09 5.24
N LEU A 47 -2.57 -0.18 4.85
CA LEU A 47 -3.56 -1.02 4.20
C LEU A 47 -3.65 -2.41 4.85
N PRO A 48 -4.85 -2.97 5.02
CA PRO A 48 -4.99 -4.38 5.39
C PRO A 48 -4.71 -5.29 4.18
N VAL A 49 -4.11 -6.45 4.41
CA VAL A 49 -4.08 -7.53 3.40
C VAL A 49 -5.47 -8.17 3.31
N VAL A 50 -5.99 -8.30 2.09
CA VAL A 50 -7.31 -8.88 1.83
C VAL A 50 -7.14 -10.29 1.27
N ASP A 51 -7.81 -11.26 1.90
CA ASP A 51 -7.80 -12.64 1.42
C ASP A 51 -8.45 -12.72 0.03
N ARG A 52 -7.93 -13.59 -0.85
CA ARG A 52 -8.45 -13.75 -2.22
C ARG A 52 -9.96 -13.96 -2.31
N PRO A 53 -10.62 -14.76 -1.46
CA PRO A 53 -12.06 -14.92 -1.50
C PRO A 53 -12.83 -13.62 -1.14
N LYS A 54 -12.21 -12.74 -0.34
CA LYS A 54 -12.82 -11.49 0.12
C LYS A 54 -12.54 -10.30 -0.81
N SER A 55 -11.64 -10.42 -1.79
CA SER A 55 -11.29 -9.29 -2.68
C SER A 55 -12.46 -8.78 -3.51
N ALA A 56 -13.40 -9.65 -3.88
CA ALA A 56 -14.57 -9.28 -4.68
C ALA A 56 -15.60 -8.44 -3.91
N SER A 57 -15.63 -8.54 -2.58
CA SER A 57 -16.58 -7.81 -1.72
C SER A 57 -15.91 -6.75 -0.85
N TRP A 58 -14.59 -6.58 -0.96
CA TRP A 58 -13.84 -5.63 -0.16
C TRP A 58 -14.01 -4.20 -0.68
N SER A 59 -14.23 -3.27 0.24
CA SER A 59 -14.25 -1.84 -0.01
C SER A 59 -13.02 -1.20 0.63
N ALA A 60 -12.31 -0.36 -0.13
CA ALA A 60 -11.13 0.32 0.37
C ALA A 60 -11.48 1.30 1.52
N PRO A 61 -10.64 1.39 2.57
CA PRO A 61 -10.84 2.37 3.63
C PRO A 61 -10.79 3.81 3.08
N SER A 62 -11.53 4.73 3.69
CA SER A 62 -11.60 6.14 3.29
C SER A 62 -10.24 6.87 3.30
N THR A 63 -9.25 6.34 4.02
CA THR A 63 -7.87 6.84 4.02
C THR A 63 -7.09 6.49 2.74
N VAL A 64 -7.61 5.52 1.98
CA VAL A 64 -7.19 5.13 0.61
C VAL A 64 -8.13 5.76 -0.42
N SER A 65 -8.91 6.76 -0.01
CA SER A 65 -9.77 7.50 -0.91
C SER A 65 -8.91 8.46 -1.73
N THR A 66 -8.45 7.99 -2.87
CA THR A 66 -8.33 8.85 -4.05
C THR A 66 -9.75 9.17 -4.52
N ARG A 67 -10.42 10.10 -3.84
CA ARG A 67 -11.66 10.69 -4.39
C ARG A 67 -11.25 11.65 -5.48
#